data_AF-A0A2V7YHF7-F1
#
_entry.id   AF-A0A2V7YHF7-F1
#
_cell.length_a   1.000
_cell.length_b   1.000
_cell.length_c   1.000
_cell.angle_alpha   90.00
_cell.angle_beta   90.00
_cell.angle_gamma   90.00
#
_symmetry.space_group_name_H-M   'P 1'
#
loop_
_entity.id
_entity.type
_entity.pdbx_description
1 polymer ?
#
loop_
_entity_poly.entity_id
_entity_poly.type
_entity_poly.pdbx_seq_one_letter_code
_entity_poly.pdbx_strand_id
1 'polypeptide(L)'
;MSGTFFYFAGERFPYTALDFANVWIRAEFVVWLIIPLLLAIILGTLPLDPAITLLYSTMTLLYAFWFSAIRLTLFLAFFHYAGLIWLPLVYFLGGFLLDFLYIVSYYSMAVSRTTRILRQRREMWRW
;
A
#
# COMPACT_ATOMS: atom_id res chain seq x y z
N MET A 1 20.44 25.04 -9.13
CA MET A 1 20.41 25.40 -7.70
C MET A 1 20.02 24.15 -6.94
N SER A 2 21.03 23.39 -6.50
CA SER A 2 20.97 21.92 -6.41
C SER A 2 21.28 21.43 -5.00
N GLY A 3 20.29 20.89 -4.27
CA GLY A 3 20.45 20.03 -3.08
C GLY A 3 21.08 20.65 -1.82
N THR A 4 22.22 21.31 -1.93
CA THR A 4 23.02 21.86 -0.83
C THR A 4 22.31 22.98 -0.07
N PHE A 5 21.44 23.75 -0.73
CA PHE A 5 20.62 24.76 -0.07
C PHE A 5 19.70 24.17 1.01
N PHE A 6 19.13 22.98 0.77
CA PHE A 6 18.25 22.32 1.74
C PHE A 6 18.99 21.85 2.99
N TYR A 7 20.28 21.52 2.86
CA TYR A 7 21.11 21.12 4.00
C TYR A 7 21.39 22.29 4.96
N PHE A 8 21.64 23.48 4.43
CA PHE A 8 21.95 24.68 5.23
C PHE A 8 20.73 25.51 5.65
N ALA A 9 19.61 25.41 4.93
CA ALA A 9 18.37 26.12 5.25
C ALA A 9 17.32 25.23 5.96
N GLY A 10 17.69 24.03 6.42
CA GLY A 10 16.80 23.04 7.03
C GLY A 10 15.97 23.58 8.20
N GLU A 11 16.57 24.37 9.09
CA GLU A 11 15.86 24.97 10.25
C GLU A 11 14.95 26.14 9.90
N ARG A 12 15.05 26.68 8.67
CA ARG A 12 14.19 27.77 8.18
C ARG A 12 12.91 27.27 7.50
N PHE A 13 12.74 25.95 7.39
CA PHE A 13 11.52 25.41 6.79
C PHE A 13 10.34 25.57 7.74
N PRO A 14 9.23 26.22 7.31
CA PRO A 14 8.08 26.51 8.15
C PRO A 14 7.18 25.28 8.39
N TYR A 15 7.63 24.06 8.07
CA TYR A 15 6.83 22.85 8.13
C TYR A 15 7.03 22.14 9.45
N THR A 16 5.94 21.99 10.21
CA THR A 16 5.93 21.19 11.43
C THR A 16 5.62 19.73 11.13
N ALA A 17 5.96 18.82 12.05
CA ALA A 17 5.56 17.41 11.96
C ALA A 17 4.03 17.24 11.86
N LEU A 18 3.29 18.19 12.41
CA LEU A 18 1.82 18.24 12.42
C LEU A 18 1.27 18.56 11.02
N ASP A 19 1.92 19.47 10.29
CA ASP A 19 1.58 19.78 8.89
C ASP A 19 1.80 18.56 7.99
N PHE A 20 2.93 17.86 8.18
CA PHE A 20 3.20 16.62 7.48
C PHE A 20 2.15 15.55 7.77
N ALA A 21 1.82 15.31 9.04
CA ALA A 21 0.79 14.34 9.42
C ALA A 21 -0.57 14.66 8.80
N ASN A 22 -0.97 15.93 8.77
CA ASN A 22 -2.22 16.36 8.16
C ASN A 22 -2.28 16.08 6.65
N VAL A 23 -1.19 16.37 5.93
CA VAL A 23 -1.11 16.07 4.49
C VAL A 23 -1.10 14.55 4.26
N TRP A 24 -0.34 13.82 5.07
CA TRP A 24 -0.24 12.36 4.97
C TRP A 24 -1.59 11.68 5.20
N ILE A 25 -2.32 12.03 6.26
CA ILE A 25 -3.63 11.42 6.58
C ILE A 25 -4.63 11.66 5.44
N ARG A 26 -4.63 12.85 4.84
CA ARG A 26 -5.51 13.16 3.71
C ARG A 26 -5.19 12.31 2.48
N ALA A 27 -3.90 12.14 2.16
CA ALA A 27 -3.48 11.29 1.06
C ALA A 27 -3.79 9.82 1.35
N GLU A 28 -3.47 9.35 2.55
CA GLU A 28 -3.66 7.97 2.99
C GLU A 28 -5.14 7.58 3.00
N PHE A 29 -6.03 8.48 3.39
CA PHE A 29 -7.48 8.24 3.35
C PHE A 29 -7.98 7.93 1.94
N VAL A 30 -7.44 8.62 0.92
CA VAL A 30 -7.78 8.34 -0.48
C VAL A 30 -7.27 6.96 -0.89
N VAL A 31 -6.04 6.61 -0.49
CA VAL A 31 -5.44 5.29 -0.74
C VAL A 31 -6.26 4.17 -0.10
N TRP A 32 -6.68 4.36 1.15
CA TRP A 32 -7.54 3.44 1.90
C TRP A 32 -8.90 3.20 1.23
N LEU A 33 -9.45 4.21 0.55
CA LEU A 33 -10.72 4.05 -0.16
C LEU A 33 -10.52 3.33 -1.50
N ILE A 34 -9.50 3.73 -2.27
CA ILE A 34 -9.31 3.31 -3.65
C ILE A 34 -8.73 1.90 -3.76
N ILE A 35 -7.70 1.56 -2.98
CA ILE A 35 -7.00 0.26 -3.11
C ILE A 35 -7.94 -0.92 -2.83
N PRO A 36 -8.70 -0.97 -1.72
CA PRO A 36 -9.58 -2.09 -1.44
C PRO A 36 -10.71 -2.22 -2.46
N LEU A 37 -11.24 -1.08 -2.94
CA LEU A 37 -12.26 -1.06 -3.98
C LEU A 37 -11.73 -1.65 -5.29
N LEU A 38 -10.55 -1.21 -5.74
CA LEU A 38 -9.89 -1.75 -6.93
C LEU A 38 -9.63 -3.26 -6.79
N LEU A 39 -9.09 -3.70 -5.65
CA LEU A 39 -8.84 -5.11 -5.41
C LEU A 39 -10.13 -5.95 -5.35
N ALA A 40 -11.20 -5.43 -4.77
CA ALA A 40 -12.50 -6.11 -4.76
C ALA A 40 -13.05 -6.29 -6.18
N ILE A 41 -12.95 -5.25 -7.03
CA ILE A 41 -13.36 -5.33 -8.44
C ILE A 41 -12.50 -6.37 -9.18
N ILE A 42 -11.18 -6.30 -9.05
CA ILE A 42 -10.24 -7.21 -9.73
C ILE A 42 -10.51 -8.66 -9.29
N LEU A 43 -10.59 -8.91 -7.98
CA LEU A 43 -10.84 -10.25 -7.42
C LEU A 43 -12.24 -10.76 -7.77
N GLY A 44 -13.23 -9.88 -7.87
CA GLY A 44 -14.60 -10.23 -8.27
C GLY A 44 -14.72 -10.74 -9.72
N THR A 45 -13.77 -10.39 -10.60
CA THR A 45 -13.74 -10.93 -11.97
C THR A 45 -13.18 -12.34 -12.06
N LEU A 46 -12.47 -12.82 -11.02
CA LEU A 46 -11.91 -14.16 -11.01
C LEU A 46 -12.98 -15.18 -10.58
N PRO A 47 -13.01 -16.39 -11.19
CA PRO A 47 -13.93 -17.47 -10.81
C PRO A 47 -13.47 -18.16 -9.51
N LEU A 48 -13.40 -17.38 -8.44
CA LEU A 48 -13.11 -17.83 -7.08
C LEU A 48 -14.42 -17.95 -6.29
N ASP A 49 -14.44 -18.83 -5.30
CA ASP A 49 -15.59 -18.92 -4.40
C ASP A 49 -15.79 -17.58 -3.67
N PRO A 50 -17.03 -17.09 -3.55
CA PRO A 50 -17.31 -15.77 -2.96
C PRO A 50 -16.83 -15.67 -1.50
N ALA A 51 -16.79 -16.78 -0.76
CA ALA A 51 -16.21 -16.83 0.59
C ALA A 51 -14.70 -16.54 0.59
N ILE A 52 -13.97 -17.06 -0.41
CA ILE A 52 -12.53 -16.84 -0.56
C ILE A 52 -12.28 -15.40 -1.01
N THR A 53 -13.08 -14.88 -1.93
CA THR A 53 -13.00 -13.47 -2.36
C THR A 53 -13.27 -12.51 -1.21
N LEU A 54 -14.25 -12.79 -0.35
CA LEU A 54 -14.55 -12.01 0.84
C LEU A 54 -13.39 -12.05 1.85
N LEU A 55 -12.85 -13.24 2.15
CA LEU A 55 -11.69 -13.41 3.02
C LEU A 55 -10.49 -12.61 2.51
N TYR A 56 -10.20 -12.70 1.21
CA TYR A 56 -9.11 -11.93 0.63
C TYR A 56 -9.38 -10.44 0.73
N SER A 57 -10.59 -9.97 0.46
CA SER A 57 -10.92 -8.54 0.54
C SER A 57 -10.79 -7.98 1.97
N THR A 58 -11.22 -8.73 2.98
CA THR A 58 -11.12 -8.32 4.39
C THR A 58 -9.69 -8.32 4.90
N MET A 59 -8.88 -9.33 4.53
CA MET A 59 -7.46 -9.35 4.85
C MET A 59 -6.72 -8.14 4.25
N THR A 60 -7.10 -7.71 3.05
CA THR A 60 -6.52 -6.52 2.42
C THR A 60 -6.83 -5.24 3.18
N LEU A 61 -8.07 -5.08 3.64
CA LEU A 61 -8.49 -3.94 4.44
C LEU A 61 -7.74 -3.89 5.77
N LEU A 62 -7.62 -5.02 6.45
CA LEU A 62 -6.87 -5.13 7.70
C LEU A 62 -5.40 -4.76 7.49
N TYR A 63 -4.77 -5.31 6.45
CA TYR A 63 -3.39 -4.97 6.12
C TYR A 63 -3.25 -3.46 5.86
N ALA A 64 -4.09 -2.89 4.99
CA ALA A 64 -4.02 -1.47 4.64
C ALA A 64 -4.12 -0.58 5.89
N PHE A 65 -5.06 -0.87 6.79
CA PHE A 65 -5.24 -0.11 8.03
C PHE A 65 -4.02 -0.20 8.96
N TRP A 66 -3.62 -1.42 9.33
CA TRP A 66 -2.53 -1.65 10.27
C TRP A 66 -1.19 -1.16 9.75
N PHE A 67 -0.89 -1.47 8.48
CA PHE A 67 0.36 -1.10 7.85
C PHE A 67 0.52 0.41 7.76
N SER A 68 -0.58 1.12 7.45
CA SER A 68 -0.60 2.58 7.38
C SER A 68 -0.37 3.23 8.74
N ALA A 69 -0.96 2.70 9.81
CA ALA A 69 -0.71 3.20 11.17
C ALA A 69 0.78 3.06 11.55
N ILE A 70 1.36 1.89 11.31
CA ILE A 70 2.79 1.62 11.56
C ILE A 70 3.66 2.56 10.72
N ARG A 71 3.32 2.73 9.44
CA ARG A 71 4.04 3.61 8.50
C ARG A 71 4.02 5.06 8.95
N LEU A 72 2.88 5.59 9.39
CA LEU A 72 2.79 6.95 9.92
C LEU A 72 3.69 7.14 11.14
N THR A 73 3.68 6.19 12.09
CA THR A 73 4.55 6.25 13.27
C THR A 73 6.02 6.23 12.87
N LEU A 74 6.41 5.37 11.92
CA LEU A 74 7.78 5.32 11.40
C LEU A 74 8.17 6.61 10.70
N PHE A 75 7.30 7.21 9.89
CA PHE A 75 7.59 8.45 9.18
C PHE A 75 7.72 9.64 10.13
N LEU A 76 6.91 9.71 11.19
CA LEU A 76 7.04 10.73 12.24
C LEU A 76 8.35 10.56 13.03
N ALA A 77 8.71 9.32 13.37
CA ALA A 77 10.00 9.04 13.99
C ALA A 77 11.17 9.45 13.06
N PHE A 78 11.08 9.10 11.78
CA PHE A 78 12.12 9.45 10.81
C PHE A 78 12.23 10.96 10.58
N PHE A 79 11.09 11.67 10.57
CA PHE A 79 11.05 13.12 10.51
C PHE A 79 11.81 13.75 11.69
N HIS A 80 11.67 13.17 12.89
CA HIS A 80 12.36 13.65 14.09
C HIS A 80 13.89 13.42 14.04
N TYR A 81 14.34 12.26 13.55
CA TYR A 81 15.77 11.89 13.61
C TYR A 81 16.59 12.23 12.36
N ALA A 82 16.01 12.14 11.16
CA ALA A 82 16.74 12.29 9.89
C ALA A 82 16.49 13.63 9.19
N GLY A 83 15.49 14.39 9.63
CA GLY A 83 15.12 15.68 9.04
C GLY A 83 14.40 15.59 7.69
N LEU A 84 14.01 16.76 7.16
CA LEU A 84 13.03 16.89 6.07
C LEU A 84 13.49 16.33 4.72
N ILE A 85 14.80 16.29 4.46
CA ILE A 85 15.38 15.96 3.14
C ILE A 85 15.14 14.49 2.77
N TRP A 86 15.13 13.60 3.75
CA TRP A 86 14.96 12.15 3.53
C TRP A 86 13.49 11.73 3.44
N LEU A 87 12.57 12.59 3.83
CA LEU A 87 11.14 12.32 3.90
C LEU A 87 10.55 11.86 2.56
N PRO A 88 10.85 12.49 1.40
CA PRO A 88 10.29 12.05 0.12
C PRO A 88 10.81 10.67 -0.30
N LEU A 89 12.08 10.36 -0.02
CA LEU A 89 12.69 9.07 -0.35
C LEU A 89 12.08 7.96 0.49
N VAL A 90 11.93 8.20 1.80
CA VAL A 90 11.28 7.27 2.73
C VAL A 90 9.80 7.09 2.40
N TYR A 91 9.10 8.17 2.02
CA TYR A 91 7.72 8.10 1.56
C TYR A 91 7.58 7.26 0.28
N PHE A 92 8.48 7.41 -0.68
CA PHE A 92 8.44 6.63 -1.92
C PHE A 92 8.75 5.14 -1.68
N LEU A 93 9.85 4.84 -0.97
CA LEU A 93 10.29 3.47 -0.73
C LEU A 93 9.40 2.73 0.29
N GLY A 94 9.07 3.37 1.40
CA GLY A 94 8.26 2.79 2.47
C GLY A 94 6.76 2.91 2.26
N GLY A 95 6.33 3.85 1.41
CA GLY A 95 4.93 4.02 1.04
C GLY A 95 4.63 3.30 -0.27
N PHE A 96 4.87 4.02 -1.37
CA PHE A 96 4.43 3.62 -2.71
C PHE A 96 4.97 2.28 -3.17
N LEU A 97 6.27 2.01 -3.00
CA LEU A 97 6.88 0.75 -3.44
C LEU A 97 6.32 -0.46 -2.68
N LEU A 98 6.15 -0.34 -1.36
CA LEU A 98 5.58 -1.42 -0.54
C LEU A 98 4.11 -1.66 -0.87
N ASP A 99 3.33 -0.59 -1.10
CA ASP A 99 1.93 -0.71 -1.51
C ASP A 99 1.81 -1.39 -2.88
N PHE A 100 2.70 -1.06 -3.82
CA PHE A 100 2.76 -1.71 -5.14
C PHE A 100 3.12 -3.21 -5.02
N LEU A 101 4.17 -3.55 -4.28
CA LEU A 101 4.58 -4.93 -4.06
C LEU A 101 3.47 -5.74 -3.39
N TYR A 102 2.78 -5.13 -2.43
CA TYR A 102 1.66 -5.74 -1.75
C TYR A 102 0.53 -6.10 -2.72
N ILE A 103 0.06 -5.14 -3.53
CA ILE A 103 -0.99 -5.37 -4.54
C ILE A 103 -0.60 -6.47 -5.51
N VAL A 104 0.61 -6.42 -6.06
CA VAL A 104 1.09 -7.39 -7.05
C VAL A 104 1.19 -8.79 -6.45
N SER A 105 1.70 -8.90 -5.22
CA SER A 105 1.83 -10.18 -4.51
C SER A 105 0.45 -10.81 -4.27
N TYR A 106 -0.51 -9.99 -3.83
CA TYR A 106 -1.86 -10.43 -3.55
C TYR A 106 -2.59 -10.91 -4.81
N TYR A 107 -2.49 -10.13 -5.88
CA TYR A 107 -3.04 -10.48 -7.18
C TYR A 107 -2.41 -11.76 -7.74
N SER A 108 -1.08 -11.90 -7.66
CA SER A 108 -0.36 -13.10 -8.12
C SER A 108 -0.83 -14.37 -7.39
N MET A 109 -1.00 -14.28 -6.06
CA MET A 109 -1.55 -15.38 -5.27
C MET A 109 -2.98 -15.75 -5.70
N ALA A 110 -3.84 -14.75 -5.94
CA ALA A 110 -5.21 -14.99 -6.38
C ALA A 110 -5.25 -15.71 -7.75
N VAL A 111 -4.48 -15.22 -8.73
CA VAL A 111 -4.39 -15.83 -10.07
C VAL A 111 -3.81 -17.24 -10.02
N SER A 112 -2.79 -17.49 -9.19
CA SER A 112 -2.22 -18.83 -9.01
C SER A 112 -3.26 -19.83 -8.47
N ARG A 113 -4.12 -19.41 -7.55
CA ARG A 113 -5.23 -20.26 -7.09
C ARG A 113 -6.27 -20.50 -8.17
N THR A 114 -6.65 -19.46 -8.90
CA THR A 114 -7.63 -19.59 -9.99
C THR A 114 -7.15 -20.55 -11.08
N THR A 115 -5.89 -20.42 -11.52
CA THR A 115 -5.32 -21.31 -12.54
C THR A 115 -5.30 -22.77 -12.09
N ARG A 116 -5.02 -23.05 -10.82
CA ARG A 116 -5.10 -24.40 -10.24
C ARG A 116 -6.52 -24.96 -10.27
N ILE A 117 -7.51 -24.17 -9.87
CA ILE A 117 -8.94 -24.56 -9.91
C ILE A 117 -9.39 -24.84 -11.35
N LEU A 118 -9.02 -23.97 -12.29
CA LEU A 118 -9.37 -24.11 -13.69
C LEU A 118 -8.75 -25.37 -14.32
N ARG A 119 -7.50 -25.67 -13.97
CA ARG A 119 -6.80 -26.89 -14.41
C ARG A 119 -7.49 -28.15 -13.91
N GLN A 120 -7.86 -28.21 -12.62
CA GLN A 120 -8.58 -29.36 -12.05
C GLN A 120 -9.93 -29.58 -12.75
N ARG A 121 -10.69 -28.51 -13.02
CA ARG A 121 -11.95 -28.61 -13.77
C ARG A 121 -11.72 -29.12 -15.19
N ARG A 122 -10.67 -28.67 -15.89
CA ARG A 122 -10.34 -29.13 -17.23
C ARG A 122 -9.94 -30.61 -17.27
N GLU A 123 -9.26 -31.11 -16.24
CA GLU A 123 -8.88 -32.53 -16.12
C GLU A 123 -10.11 -33.42 -15.86
N MET A 124 -11.11 -32.94 -15.10
CA MET A 124 -12.38 -33.64 -14.90
C MET A 124 -13.22 -33.77 -16.19
N TRP A 125 -13.17 -32.77 -17.09
CA TRP A 125 -13.93 -32.77 -18.35
C TRP A 125 -13.30 -33.60 -19.47
N ARG A 126 -12.13 -34.21 -19.24
CA ARG A 126 -11.46 -35.10 -20.22
C ARG A 126 -11.84 -36.58 -20.06
N TRP A 127 -12.72 -36.89 -19.12
CA TRP A 127 -13.30 -38.22 -18.91
C TRP A 127 -14.70 -38.31 -19.52
#